data_AF-A0A382D1J0-F1
#
_entry.id   AF-A0A382D1J0-F1
#
_cell.length_a   1.000
_cell.length_b   1.000
_cell.length_c   1.000
_cell.angle_alpha   90.00
_cell.angle_beta   90.00
_cell.angle_gamma   90.00
#
_symmetry.space_group_name_H-M   'P 1'
#
loop_
_entity.id
_entity.type
_entity.pdbx_description
1 polymer ?
#
loop_
_entity_poly.entity_id
_entity_poly.type
_entity_poly.pdbx_seq_one_letter_code
_entity_poly.pdbx_strand_id
1 'polypeptide(L)' 'MTNAIGTVIFDMDGTLVDSQPAALGGTIEALSRFGVQVTATNLREVFGGGAWKLVGHFLERDLGFDRARDLLEDAV' A
#
# COMPACT_ATOMS: atom_id res chain seq x y z
N MET A 1 -29.62 30.04 0.09
CA MET A 1 -29.53 28.86 -0.78
C MET A 1 -28.50 27.93 -0.15
N THR A 2 -28.94 26.89 0.54
CA THR A 2 -28.06 25.86 1.08
C THR A 2 -27.63 24.98 -0.08
N ASN A 3 -26.33 24.97 -0.41
CA ASN A 3 -25.78 23.97 -1.32
C ASN A 3 -25.99 22.60 -0.68
N ALA A 4 -27.07 21.92 -1.08
CA ALA A 4 -27.39 20.59 -0.58
C ALA A 4 -26.38 19.61 -1.17
N ILE A 5 -25.44 19.14 -0.36
CA ILE A 5 -24.54 18.06 -0.73
C ILE A 5 -25.43 16.84 -1.06
N GLY A 6 -25.47 16.45 -2.34
CA GLY A 6 -26.33 15.37 -2.81
C GLY A 6 -25.77 13.97 -2.58
N THR A 7 -24.46 13.83 -2.39
CA THR A 7 -23.78 12.53 -2.19
C THR A 7 -22.45 12.70 -1.49
N VAL A 8 -22.10 11.73 -0.63
CA VAL A 8 -20.79 11.59 0.00
C VAL A 8 -20.30 10.17 -0.25
N ILE A 9 -19.05 10.03 -0.71
CA ILE A 9 -18.37 8.74 -0.92
C ILE A 9 -17.25 8.66 0.10
N PHE A 10 -17.21 7.56 0.84
CA PHE A 10 -16.20 7.31 1.87
C PHE A 10 -15.18 6.30 1.35
N ASP A 11 -13.92 6.55 1.67
CA ASP A 11 -12.90 5.52 1.61
C ASP A 11 -13.19 4.41 2.63
N MET A 12 -12.61 3.22 2.46
CA MET A 12 -12.86 2.08 3.32
C MET A 12 -11.86 2.03 4.47
N ASP A 13 -10.57 1.82 4.15
CA ASP A 13 -9.54 1.54 5.14
C ASP A 13 -9.16 2.82 5.90
N GLY A 14 -9.22 2.78 7.23
CA GLY A 14 -8.97 3.94 8.10
C GLY A 14 -10.06 5.02 8.08
N THR A 15 -11.09 4.89 7.24
CA THR A 15 -12.26 5.80 7.20
C THR A 15 -13.54 5.10 7.69
N LEU A 16 -13.91 3.96 7.12
CA LEU A 16 -15.06 3.17 7.55
C LEU A 16 -14.67 1.98 8.45
N VAL A 17 -13.47 1.44 8.25
CA VAL A 17 -12.95 0.27 8.98
C VAL A 17 -11.56 0.59 9.52
N ASP A 18 -11.28 0.29 10.79
CA ASP A 18 -9.93 0.42 11.38
C ASP A 18 -9.03 -0.77 10.97
N SER A 19 -8.89 -0.97 9.66
CA SER A 19 -8.09 -2.02 9.02
C SER A 19 -6.67 -1.56 8.67
N GLN A 20 -6.42 -0.25 8.68
CA GLN A 20 -5.13 0.32 8.28
C GLN A 20 -3.94 -0.25 9.08
N PRO A 21 -4.00 -0.44 10.43
CA PRO A 21 -2.91 -1.06 11.17
C PRO A 21 -2.58 -2.48 10.68
N ALA A 22 -3.61 -3.28 10.39
CA ALA A 22 -3.45 -4.65 9.89
C ALA A 22 -2.89 -4.67 8.47
N ALA A 23 -3.36 -3.79 7.58
CA ALA A 23 -2.86 -3.65 6.22
C ALA A 23 -1.37 -3.27 6.19
N LEU A 24 -0.97 -2.32 7.04
CA LEU A 24 0.43 -1.92 7.19
C LEU A 24 1.28 -3.07 7.74
N GLY A 25 0.80 -3.75 8.79
CA GLY A 25 1.51 -4.89 9.39
C GLY A 25 1.73 -6.04 8.41
N GLY A 26 0.68 -6.44 7.68
CA GLY A 26 0.78 -7.50 6.67
C GLY A 26 1.72 -7.13 5.52
N THR A 27 1.75 -5.86 5.13
CA THR A 27 2.69 -5.38 4.10
C THR A 27 4.14 -5.44 4.60
N ILE A 28 4.41 -4.97 5.82
CA ILE A 28 5.76 -5.05 6.42
C ILE A 28 6.23 -6.51 6.44
N GLU A 29 5.36 -7.42 6.89
CA GLU A 29 5.68 -8.85 6.92
C GLU A 29 5.95 -9.40 5.53
N ALA A 30 5.11 -9.08 4.54
CA ALA A 30 5.27 -9.55 3.17
C ALA A 30 6.61 -9.08 2.55
N LEU A 31 6.95 -7.79 2.67
CA LEU A 31 8.20 -7.23 2.16
C LEU A 31 9.43 -7.84 2.84
N SER A 32 9.34 -8.16 4.14
CA SER A 32 10.43 -8.78 4.88
C SER A 32 10.84 -10.15 4.30
N ARG A 33 9.90 -10.88 3.70
CA ARG A 33 10.17 -12.18 3.04
C ARG A 33 11.04 -12.05 1.79
N PHE A 34 11.11 -10.84 1.21
CA PHE A 34 11.98 -10.51 0.08
C PHE A 34 13.27 -9.80 0.51
N GLY A 35 13.54 -9.72 1.82
CA GLY A 35 14.69 -9.00 2.38
C GLY A 35 14.51 -7.48 2.44
N VAL A 36 13.32 -6.97 2.10
CA VAL A 36 13.02 -5.53 2.07
C VAL A 36 12.50 -5.09 3.43
N GLN A 37 13.22 -4.17 4.07
CA GLN A 37 12.88 -3.66 5.40
C GLN A 37 12.22 -2.28 5.30
N VAL A 38 11.03 -2.17 5.89
CA VAL A 38 10.23 -0.93 5.90
C VAL A 38 9.53 -0.75 7.23
N THR A 39 9.22 0.49 7.56
CA THR A 39 8.40 0.85 8.73
C THR A 39 7.00 1.27 8.31
N ALA A 40 6.06 1.25 9.25
CA ALA A 40 4.72 1.79 9.02
C ALA A 40 4.73 3.26 8.57
N THR A 41 5.72 4.05 9.01
CA THR A 41 5.89 5.43 8.57
C THR A 41 6.25 5.49 7.08
N ASN A 42 7.18 4.66 6.61
CA ASN A 42 7.54 4.60 5.19
C ASN A 42 6.34 4.21 4.33
N LEU A 43 5.57 3.20 4.77
CA LEU A 43 4.41 2.73 4.02
C LEU A 43 3.33 3.81 3.87
N ARG A 44 3.10 4.63 4.90
CA ARG A 44 2.09 5.70 4.88
C ARG A 44 2.38 6.79 3.84
N GLU A 45 3.64 7.03 3.50
CA GLU A 45 4.02 8.04 2.50
C GLU A 45 3.57 7.66 1.08
N VAL A 46 3.38 6.37 0.82
CA VAL A 46 3.01 5.82 -0.49
C VAL A 46 1.67 5.05 -0.49
N PHE A 47 0.96 5.07 0.64
CA PHE A 47 -0.33 4.39 0.82
C PHE A 47 -1.44 5.07 0.00
N GLY A 48 -2.40 4.28 -0.49
CA GLY A 48 -3.56 4.78 -1.26
C GLY A 48 -3.44 4.70 -2.79
N GLY A 49 -2.32 4.21 -3.33
CA GLY A 49 -2.13 4.00 -4.77
C GLY A 49 -2.40 2.58 -5.29
N GLY A 50 -2.94 1.70 -4.44
CA GLY A 50 -3.10 0.26 -4.72
C GLY A 50 -1.85 -0.57 -4.37
N ALA A 51 -2.07 -1.88 -4.21
CA ALA A 51 -1.03 -2.82 -3.74
C ALA A 51 0.20 -2.85 -4.65
N TRP A 52 0.02 -2.82 -5.97
CA TRP A 52 1.12 -2.83 -6.93
C TRP A 52 2.04 -1.63 -6.78
N LYS A 53 1.49 -0.42 -6.66
CA LYS A 53 2.27 0.80 -6.49
C LYS A 53 3.02 0.78 -5.17
N LEU A 54 2.36 0.34 -4.10
CA LEU A 54 2.93 0.32 -2.76
C LEU A 54 4.04 -0.73 -2.64
N VAL A 55 3.78 -1.99 -3.00
CA VAL A 55 4.77 -3.07 -2.93
C VAL A 55 5.89 -2.84 -3.95
N GLY A 56 5.53 -2.46 -5.18
CA GLY A 56 6.50 -2.21 -6.24
C GLY A 56 7.47 -1.08 -5.92
N HIS A 57 7.01 0.00 -5.26
CA HIS A 57 7.89 1.08 -4.83
C HIS A 57 9.04 0.57 -3.94
N PHE A 58 8.75 -0.30 -2.97
CA PHE A 58 9.76 -0.81 -2.04
C PHE A 58 10.61 -1.94 -2.61
N LEU A 59 10.02 -2.80 -3.46
CA LEU A 59 10.79 -3.82 -4.18
C LEU A 59 11.78 -3.16 -5.15
N GLU A 60 11.36 -2.15 -5.91
CA GLU A 60 12.24 -1.46 -6.86
C GLU A 60 13.38 -0.71 -6.14
N ARG A 61 13.08 -0.07 -5.00
CA ARG A 61 14.07 0.64 -4.18
C ARG A 61 15.24 -0.26 -3.75
N ASP A 62 14.94 -1.50 -3.35
CA ASP A 62 15.92 -2.39 -2.70
C ASP A 62 16.46 -3.48 -3.63
N LEU A 63 15.68 -3.92 -4.62
CA LEU A 63 16.03 -5.04 -5.52
C LEU A 63 16.28 -4.60 -6.96
N GLY A 64 15.96 -3.35 -7.31
CA GLY A 64 16.02 -2.83 -8.67
C GLY A 64 14.79 -3.20 -9.52
N PHE A 65 14.61 -2.45 -10.61
CA PHE A 65 13.42 -2.50 -11.46
C PHE A 65 13.10 -3.89 -12.02
N ASP A 66 14.08 -4.57 -12.64
CA ASP A 66 13.84 -5.86 -13.28
C ASP A 66 13.40 -6.93 -12.28
N ARG A 67 14.10 -7.02 -11.14
CA ARG A 67 13.75 -8.00 -10.11
C ARG A 67 12.41 -7.70 -9.46
N ALA A 68 12.11 -6.42 -9.24
CA ALA A 68 10.81 -6.01 -8.70
C ALA A 68 9.66 -6.34 -9.65
N ARG A 69 9.83 -6.13 -10.96
CA ARG A 69 8.83 -6.48 -11.97
C ARG A 69 8.56 -7.99 -11.96
N ASP A 70 9.60 -8.81 -12.02
CA ASP A 70 9.45 -10.27 -12.06
C ASP A 70 8.67 -10.77 -10.82
N LEU A 71 8.99 -10.26 -9.63
CA LEU A 71 8.31 -10.63 -8.38
C LEU A 71 6.84 -10.19 -8.33
N LEU A 72 6.51 -9.06 -8.95
CA LEU A 72 5.12 -8.58 -9.01
C LEU A 72 4.29 -9.34 -10.05
N GLU A 73 4.90 -9.69 -11.19
CA GLU A 73 4.25 -10.52 -12.23
C GLU A 73 3.98 -11.93 -11.73
N ASP A 74 4.90 -12.54 -10.97
CA ASP A 74 4.70 -13.87 -10.36
C ASP A 74 3.54 -13.90 -9.33
N ALA A 75 3.11 -12.75 -8.82
CA ALA A 75 2.09 -12.63 -7.78
C ALA A 75 0.65 -12.49 -8.31
N VAL A 76 0.45 -12.41 -9.64
CA VAL A 76 -0.84 -12.21 -10.32
C VAL A 76 -1.19 -13.41 -11.19
#